data_AF-A0A6B0Z4I5-F1
#
_entry.id   AF-A0A6B0Z4I5-F1
#
_cell.length_a   1.000
_cell.length_b   1.000
_cell.length_c   1.000
_cell.angle_alpha   90.00
_cell.angle_beta   90.00
_cell.angle_gamma   90.00
#
_symmetry.space_group_name_H-M   'P 1'
#
loop_
_entity.id
_entity.type
_entity.pdbx_description
1 polymer ?
#
loop_
_entity_poly.entity_id
_entity_poly.type
_entity_poly.pdbx_seq_one_letter_code
_entity_poly.pdbx_strand_id
1 'polypeptide(L)'
;MEVAAESIISGDLEEGKAALRLYIKTSIGYKQLADLTGIHPKSLVRMLGTDGNPRASNLTTLLAKALQQEGIRFQIKTTPQTANPPITTTSA
;
A
#
# COMPACT_ATOMS: atom_id res chain seq x y z
N MET A 1 2.07 -4.68 9.10
CA MET A 1 1.69 -3.44 8.40
C MET A 1 2.86 -2.65 7.81
N GLU A 2 4.06 -2.72 8.39
CA GLU A 2 5.27 -2.05 7.89
C GLU A 2 5.58 -2.36 6.42
N VAL A 3 5.70 -3.64 6.06
CA VAL A 3 5.91 -4.10 4.67
C VAL A 3 4.90 -3.47 3.71
N ALA A 4 3.62 -3.48 4.05
CA ALA A 4 2.60 -2.86 3.20
C ALA A 4 2.88 -1.36 2.94
N ALA A 5 3.26 -0.61 3.98
CA ALA A 5 3.55 0.81 3.84
C ALA A 5 4.83 1.06 3.03
N GLU A 6 5.91 0.35 3.34
CA GLU A 6 7.20 0.49 2.67
C GLU A 6 7.14 0.12 1.19
N SER A 7 6.54 -1.03 0.85
CA SER A 7 6.41 -1.48 -0.54
C SER A 7 5.56 -0.49 -1.35
N ILE A 8 4.44 -0.01 -0.79
CA ILE A 8 3.58 0.98 -1.47
C ILE A 8 4.32 2.30 -1.73
N ILE A 9 5.08 2.80 -0.75
CA ILE A 9 5.85 4.05 -0.89
C ILE A 9 7.02 3.88 -1.86
N SER A 10 7.63 2.69 -1.90
CA SER A 10 8.75 2.36 -2.79
C SER A 10 8.32 2.00 -4.21
N GLY A 11 7.00 1.88 -4.46
CA GLY A 11 6.42 1.56 -5.76
C GLY A 11 6.23 0.06 -6.03
N ASP A 12 6.55 -0.83 -5.08
CA ASP A 12 6.25 -2.25 -5.18
C ASP A 12 4.79 -2.53 -4.77
N LEU A 13 3.90 -2.37 -5.74
CA LEU A 13 2.46 -2.59 -5.57
C LEU A 13 2.10 -4.08 -5.42
N GLU A 14 2.89 -5.01 -5.95
CA GLU A 14 2.61 -6.44 -5.84
C GLU A 14 2.80 -6.90 -4.39
N GLU A 15 3.93 -6.54 -3.78
CA GLU A 15 4.22 -6.82 -2.38
C GLU A 15 3.28 -6.05 -1.45
N GLY A 16 3.02 -4.77 -1.74
CA GLY A 16 2.07 -3.95 -0.98
C GLY A 16 0.66 -4.55 -0.95
N LYS A 17 0.14 -5.00 -2.11
CA LYS A 17 -1.15 -5.71 -2.19
C LYS A 17 -1.12 -7.02 -1.41
N ALA A 18 -0.04 -7.79 -1.52
CA ALA A 18 0.09 -9.08 -0.83
C ALA A 18 0.08 -8.92 0.69
N ALA A 19 0.84 -7.95 1.22
CA ALA A 19 0.87 -7.64 2.64
C ALA A 19 -0.49 -7.15 3.16
N LEU A 20 -1.20 -6.30 2.40
CA LEU A 20 -2.56 -5.88 2.75
C LEU A 20 -3.54 -7.06 2.72
N ARG A 21 -3.51 -7.91 1.69
CA ARG A 21 -4.34 -9.13 1.64
C ARG A 21 -4.11 -10.01 2.87
N LEU A 22 -2.86 -10.17 3.29
CA LEU A 22 -2.50 -10.99 4.44
C LEU A 22 -3.10 -10.41 5.72
N TYR A 23 -2.87 -9.11 5.99
CA TYR A 23 -3.46 -8.40 7.12
C TYR A 23 -4.99 -8.57 7.17
N ILE A 24 -5.66 -8.42 6.02
CA ILE A 24 -7.11 -8.58 5.94
C ILE A 24 -7.53 -9.99 6.29
N LYS A 25 -6.81 -11.01 5.81
CA LYS A 25 -7.12 -12.41 6.10
C LYS A 25 -6.86 -12.80 7.56
N THR A 26 -5.82 -12.24 8.18
CA THR A 26 -5.37 -12.67 9.52
C THR A 26 -5.98 -11.87 10.66
N SER A 27 -6.42 -10.64 10.41
CA SER A 27 -6.76 -9.71 11.50
C SER A 27 -8.19 -9.18 11.41
N ILE A 28 -8.54 -8.43 10.36
CA ILE A 28 -9.80 -7.66 10.33
C ILE A 28 -10.92 -8.31 9.51
N GLY A 29 -10.58 -9.11 8.50
CA GLY A 29 -11.54 -9.66 7.54
C GLY A 29 -12.08 -8.63 6.53
N TYR A 30 -12.57 -9.11 5.40
CA TYR A 30 -13.09 -8.26 4.31
C TYR A 30 -14.40 -7.54 4.65
N LYS A 31 -15.23 -8.11 5.52
CA LYS A 31 -16.52 -7.52 5.90
C LYS A 31 -16.31 -6.24 6.72
N GLN A 32 -15.58 -6.34 7.82
CA GLN A 32 -15.31 -5.19 8.68
C GLN A 32 -14.50 -4.12 7.94
N LEU A 33 -13.58 -4.51 7.07
CA LEU A 33 -12.85 -3.56 6.23
C LEU A 33 -13.75 -2.81 5.25
N ALA A 34 -14.75 -3.49 4.66
CA ALA A 34 -15.73 -2.84 3.80
C ALA A 34 -16.55 -1.80 4.57
N ASP A 35 -16.97 -2.12 5.79
CA ASP A 35 -17.71 -1.19 6.65
C ASP A 35 -16.86 0.04 7.01
N LEU A 36 -15.57 -0.15 7.31
CA LEU A 36 -14.65 0.95 7.67
C LEU A 36 -14.26 1.87 6.50
N THR A 37 -14.30 1.34 5.27
CA THR A 37 -13.85 2.05 4.06
C THR A 37 -14.98 2.52 3.16
N GLY A 38 -16.18 1.97 3.33
CA GLY A 38 -17.29 2.13 2.38
C GLY A 38 -17.07 1.42 1.04
N ILE A 39 -16.00 0.62 0.90
CA ILE A 39 -15.67 -0.10 -0.34
C ILE A 39 -16.32 -1.48 -0.28
N HIS A 40 -17.10 -1.81 -1.30
CA HIS A 40 -17.79 -3.10 -1.36
C HIS A 40 -16.81 -4.30 -1.27
N PRO A 41 -17.11 -5.38 -0.50
CA PRO A 41 -16.20 -6.51 -0.29
C PRO A 41 -15.66 -7.14 -1.58
N LYS A 42 -16.52 -7.33 -2.60
CA LYS A 42 -16.09 -7.86 -3.91
C LYS A 42 -15.04 -6.97 -4.59
N SER A 43 -15.13 -5.64 -4.42
CA SER A 43 -14.13 -4.72 -4.97
C SER A 43 -12.82 -4.84 -4.21
N LEU A 44 -12.85 -5.01 -2.88
CA LEU A 44 -11.66 -5.22 -2.07
C LEU A 44 -10.91 -6.47 -2.52
N VAL A 45 -11.62 -7.60 -2.66
CA VAL A 45 -11.04 -8.87 -3.13
C VAL A 45 -10.48 -8.72 -4.54
N ARG A 46 -11.22 -8.08 -5.47
CA ARG A 46 -10.78 -7.90 -6.86
C ARG A 46 -9.55 -7.00 -6.95
N MET A 47 -9.58 -5.83 -6.31
CA MET A 47 -8.52 -4.82 -6.43
C MET A 47 -7.25 -5.24 -5.71
N LEU A 48 -7.39 -6.00 -4.63
CA LEU A 48 -6.27 -6.65 -3.95
C LEU A 48 -6.07 -8.06 -4.49
N GLY A 49 -6.51 -8.43 -5.70
CA GLY A 49 -6.13 -9.70 -6.33
C GLY A 49 -4.69 -9.66 -6.85
N THR A 50 -4.16 -10.80 -7.32
CA THR A 50 -2.86 -10.88 -8.01
C THR A 50 -2.81 -9.88 -9.16
N ASP A 51 -3.76 -9.98 -10.09
CA ASP A 51 -3.90 -9.06 -11.22
C ASP A 51 -4.75 -7.80 -10.91
N GLY A 52 -5.03 -7.57 -9.62
CA GLY A 52 -5.82 -6.44 -9.17
C GLY A 52 -5.08 -5.13 -9.33
N ASN A 53 -5.76 -4.10 -9.84
CA ASN A 53 -5.22 -2.74 -9.93
C ASN A 53 -6.07 -1.78 -9.08
N PRO A 54 -5.71 -1.58 -7.80
CA PRO A 54 -6.44 -0.65 -6.94
C PRO A 54 -6.13 0.78 -7.35
N ARG A 55 -7.17 1.62 -7.41
CA ARG A 55 -6.95 3.07 -7.51
C ARG A 55 -6.12 3.53 -6.31
N ALA A 56 -5.19 4.46 -6.53
CA ALA A 56 -4.35 5.00 -5.47
C ALA A 56 -5.18 5.51 -4.27
N SER A 57 -6.33 6.13 -4.52
CA SER A 57 -7.29 6.55 -3.48
C SER A 57 -7.78 5.38 -2.61
N ASN A 58 -8.09 4.25 -3.23
CA ASN A 58 -8.59 3.07 -2.52
C ASN A 58 -7.45 2.41 -1.73
N LEU A 59 -6.28 2.30 -2.34
CA LEU A 59 -5.11 1.69 -1.72
C LEU A 59 -4.65 2.47 -0.48
N THR A 60 -4.52 3.79 -0.62
CA THR A 60 -4.11 4.67 0.48
C THR A 60 -5.17 4.74 1.59
N THR A 61 -6.46 4.75 1.23
CA THR A 61 -7.55 4.64 2.23
C THR A 61 -7.46 3.33 3.01
N LEU A 62 -7.21 2.22 2.32
CA LEU A 62 -7.08 0.90 2.96
C LEU A 62 -5.90 0.87 3.94
N LEU A 63 -4.74 1.35 3.48
CA LEU A 63 -3.52 1.43 4.28
C LEU A 63 -3.73 2.30 5.52
N ALA A 64 -4.32 3.48 5.37
CA ALA A 64 -4.59 4.40 6.48
C ALA A 64 -5.53 3.79 7.53
N LYS A 65 -6.60 3.10 7.09
CA LYS A 65 -7.54 2.44 8.00
C LYS A 65 -6.90 1.26 8.72
N ALA A 66 -6.10 0.46 8.03
CA ALA A 66 -5.37 -0.65 8.64
C ALA A 66 -4.38 -0.14 9.72
N LEU A 67 -3.60 0.90 9.43
CA LEU A 67 -2.69 1.53 10.40
C LEU A 67 -3.46 2.09 11.61
N GLN A 68 -4.58 2.77 11.38
CA GLN A 68 -5.42 3.31 12.45
C GLN A 68 -5.98 2.20 13.36
N GLN A 69 -6.39 1.07 12.79
CA GLN A 69 -6.91 -0.08 13.55
C GLN A 69 -5.84 -0.74 14.41
N GLU A 70 -4.59 -0.79 13.94
CA GLU A 70 -3.45 -1.31 14.73
C GLU A 70 -2.89 -0.27 15.72
N GLY A 71 -3.40 0.97 15.73
CA GLY A 71 -2.85 2.05 16.55
C GLY A 71 -1.44 2.50 16.11
N ILE A 72 -1.04 2.18 14.89
CA ILE A 72 0.29 2.47 14.35
C ILE A 72 0.29 3.82 13.64
N ARG A 73 1.34 4.61 13.87
CA ARG A 73 1.63 5.82 13.09
C ARG A 73 2.92 5.62 12.30
N PHE A 74 2.84 5.83 11.00
CA PHE A 74 4.00 5.81 10.12
C PHE A 74 4.68 7.19 10.13
N GLN A 75 6.01 7.21 10.21
CA GLN A 75 6.81 8.44 10.08
C GLN A 75 7.74 8.31 8.89
N ILE A 76 7.73 9.31 8.01
CA ILE A 76 8.63 9.38 6.87
C ILE A 76 9.82 10.24 7.27
N LYS A 77 11.03 9.75 7.04
CA LYS A 77 12.27 10.52 7.14
C LYS A 77 12.97 10.51 5.80
N THR A 78 13.40 11.68 5.34
CA THR A 78 14.23 11.78 4.15
C THR A 78 15.66 11.43 4.51
N THR A 79 16.27 10.50 3.79
CA THR A 79 17.71 10.27 3.82
C THR A 79 18.32 10.78 2.51
N PRO A 80 19.48 11.45 2.55
CA PRO A 80 20.19 11.81 1.32
C PRO A 80 20.47 10.55 0.51
N GLN A 81 19.96 10.50 -0.72
CA GLN A 81 20.38 9.48 -1.67
C GLN A 81 21.81 9.85 -2.09
N THR A 82 22.79 9.13 -1.57
CA THR A 82 24.20 9.31 -1.96
C THR A 82 24.33 9.06 -3.46
N ALA A 83 24.41 10.16 -4.22
CA ALA A 83 24.68 10.27 -5.66
C ALA A 83 23.82 9.40 -6.59
N ASN A 84 22.83 10.01 -7.25
CA ASN A 84 22.45 9.56 -8.58
C ASN A 84 23.68 9.69 -9.50
N PRO A 85 24.08 8.68 -10.28
CA PRO A 85 25.05 8.88 -11.34
C PRO A 85 24.53 9.98 -12.27
N PRO A 86 25.39 10.89 -12.76
CA PRO A 86 24.96 11.96 -13.64
C PRO A 86 24.23 11.36 -14.84
N ILE A 87 23.03 11.87 -15.11
CA ILE A 87 22.40 11.72 -16.42
C ILE A 87 23.37 12.32 -17.45
N THR A 88 24.15 11.47 -18.10
CA THR A 88 25.03 11.87 -19.21
C THR A 88 24.13 12.27 -20.36
N THR A 89 23.75 13.55 -20.41
CA THR A 89 23.22 14.15 -21.63
C THR A 89 24.37 14.28 -22.61
N THR A 90 24.64 13.22 -23.36
CA THR A 90 25.44 13.32 -24.58
C THR A 90 24.55 14.04 -25.61
N SER A 91 24.76 15.35 -25.74
CA SER A 91 24.45 16.11 -26.95
C SER A 91 25.76 16.43 -27.64
N ALA A 92 26.02 15.75 -28.75
CA ALA A 92 26.79 16.20 -29.91
C ALA A 92 26.61 15.18 -31.04
#